data_AF-A0A961QS15-F1
#
_entry.id   AF-A0A961QS15-F1
#
_cell.length_a   1.000
_cell.length_b   1.000
_cell.length_c   1.000
_cell.angle_alpha   90.00
_cell.angle_beta   90.00
_cell.angle_gamma   90.00
#
_symmetry.space_group_name_H-M   'P 1'
#
loop_
_entity.id
_entity.type
_entity.pdbx_description
1 polymer ?
#
loop_
_entity_poly.entity_id
_entity_poly.type
_entity_poly.pdbx_seq_one_letter_code
_entity_poly.pdbx_strand_id
1 'polypeptide(L)'
;DRAGLSMGAIRVASQIAETERDLASMIAMDEADCALGVAAAAEGLGFLPLWPAESFDLVMRRRDYFEPAVQALLALARTEAFARRAEHLGGYDLGDLGQVRFNA
;
A
#
# COMPACT_ATOMS: atom_id res chain seq x y z
N ASP A 1 -18.03 15.40 -18.14
CA ASP A 1 -18.37 16.78 -18.58
C ASP A 1 -18.04 17.92 -17.62
N ARG A 2 -18.00 17.74 -16.28
CA ARG A 2 -17.72 18.85 -15.33
C ARG A 2 -16.34 19.53 -15.44
N ALA A 3 -15.39 18.96 -16.19
CA ALA A 3 -14.05 19.52 -16.42
C ALA A 3 -13.71 19.72 -17.91
N GLY A 4 -14.69 19.56 -18.83
CA GLY A 4 -14.42 19.56 -20.28
C GLY A 4 -13.63 18.35 -20.79
N LEU A 5 -13.37 17.36 -19.93
CA LEU A 5 -12.71 16.11 -20.28
C LEU A 5 -13.71 15.10 -20.85
N SER A 6 -13.40 14.57 -22.03
CA SER A 6 -14.11 13.45 -22.67
C SER A 6 -13.43 12.14 -22.33
N MET A 7 -14.20 11.05 -22.20
CA MET A 7 -13.64 9.71 -22.03
C MET A 7 -12.70 9.29 -23.16
N GLY A 8 -12.90 9.83 -24.37
CA GLY A 8 -12.00 9.58 -25.52
C GLY A 8 -10.62 10.24 -25.39
N ALA A 9 -10.42 11.12 -24.41
CA ALA A 9 -9.13 11.74 -24.12
C ALA A 9 -8.33 10.96 -23.07
N ILE A 10 -8.90 9.88 -22.51
CA ILE A 10 -8.27 9.07 -21.47
C ILE A 10 -7.74 7.78 -22.09
N ARG A 11 -6.45 7.49 -21.87
CA ARG A 11 -5.86 6.19 -22.16
C ARG A 11 -6.32 5.19 -21.10
N VAL A 12 -7.18 4.29 -21.54
CA VAL A 12 -7.65 3.16 -20.75
C VAL A 12 -6.80 1.95 -21.12
N ALA A 13 -6.20 1.34 -20.10
CA ALA A 13 -5.43 0.11 -20.25
C ALA A 13 -6.24 -0.95 -21.02
N SER A 14 -5.59 -1.61 -21.98
CA SER A 14 -6.22 -2.68 -22.77
C SER A 14 -6.24 -4.03 -22.04
N GLN A 15 -5.41 -4.18 -21.00
CA GLN A 15 -5.28 -5.37 -20.18
C GLN A 15 -5.57 -5.05 -18.70
N ILE A 16 -5.98 -6.08 -17.97
CA ILE A 16 -6.15 -6.00 -16.51
C ILE A 16 -4.79 -6.30 -15.88
N ALA A 17 -4.33 -5.41 -15.02
CA ALA A 17 -3.17 -5.64 -14.17
C ALA A 17 -3.55 -6.53 -12.98
N GLU A 18 -2.68 -7.49 -12.65
CA GLU A 18 -2.89 -8.42 -11.52
C GLU A 18 -2.36 -7.85 -10.20
N THR A 19 -1.45 -6.87 -10.27
CA THR A 19 -0.86 -6.21 -9.10
C THR A 19 -0.77 -4.69 -9.27
N GLU A 20 -0.65 -3.98 -8.16
CA GLU A 20 -0.45 -2.52 -8.18
C GLU A 20 0.89 -2.12 -8.81
N ARG A 21 1.90 -3.00 -8.75
CA ARG A 21 3.17 -2.80 -9.45
C ARG A 21 3.02 -2.90 -10.96
N ASP A 22 2.15 -3.80 -11.43
CA ASP A 22 1.84 -3.91 -12.86
C ASP A 22 1.10 -2.65 -13.32
N LEU A 23 0.14 -2.14 -12.52
CA LEU A 23 -0.53 -0.85 -12.79
C LEU A 23 0.46 0.31 -12.90
N ALA A 24 1.40 0.42 -11.95
CA ALA A 24 2.43 1.46 -11.99
C ALA A 24 3.30 1.34 -13.27
N SER A 25 3.64 0.11 -13.67
CA SER A 25 4.40 -0.15 -14.89
C SER A 25 3.62 0.28 -16.15
N MET A 26 2.33 -0.04 -16.22
CA MET A 26 1.46 0.36 -17.34
C MET A 26 1.36 1.88 -17.48
N ILE A 27 1.29 2.62 -16.37
CA ILE A 27 1.30 4.10 -16.40
C ILE A 27 2.66 4.60 -16.87
N ALA A 28 3.76 4.06 -16.34
CA ALA A 28 5.11 4.44 -16.74
C ALA A 28 5.41 4.17 -18.22
N MET A 29 4.75 3.16 -18.81
CA MET A 29 4.84 2.79 -20.22
C MET A 29 3.83 3.53 -21.11
N ASP A 30 3.09 4.49 -20.56
CA ASP A 30 2.10 5.28 -21.27
C ASP A 30 0.91 4.44 -21.82
N GLU A 31 0.60 3.32 -21.17
CA GLU A 31 -0.55 2.47 -21.51
C GLU A 31 -1.83 2.86 -20.76
N ALA A 32 -1.70 3.61 -19.67
CA ALA A 32 -2.82 4.15 -18.88
C ALA A 32 -2.46 5.54 -18.31
N ASP A 33 -3.46 6.41 -18.14
CA ASP A 33 -3.22 7.75 -17.55
C ASP A 33 -3.12 7.75 -16.02
N CYS A 34 -3.87 6.88 -15.34
CA CYS A 34 -3.87 6.77 -13.88
C CYS A 34 -4.42 5.41 -13.44
N ALA A 35 -4.18 5.05 -12.18
CA ALA A 35 -4.72 3.86 -11.55
C ALA A 35 -4.98 4.11 -10.06
N LEU A 36 -5.77 3.21 -9.45
CA LEU A 36 -5.92 3.14 -7.99
C LEU A 36 -4.85 2.20 -7.43
N GLY A 37 -4.25 2.59 -6.31
CA GLY A 37 -3.33 1.75 -5.57
C GLY A 37 -2.78 2.47 -4.34
N VAL A 38 -1.92 1.78 -3.60
CA VAL A 38 -1.26 2.34 -2.41
C VAL A 38 0.00 3.14 -2.77
N ALA A 39 0.36 4.09 -1.90
CA ALA A 39 1.53 4.96 -2.09
C ALA A 39 2.84 4.17 -2.24
N ALA A 40 2.98 3.03 -1.55
CA ALA A 40 4.14 2.17 -1.63
C ALA A 40 4.36 1.51 -3.00
N ALA A 41 3.33 1.48 -3.87
CA ALA A 41 3.43 0.93 -5.22
C ALA A 41 3.73 1.99 -6.29
N ALA A 42 3.63 3.29 -5.96
CA ALA A 42 3.75 4.40 -6.91
C ALA A 42 5.21 4.82 -7.17
N GLU A 43 6.15 3.88 -7.21
CA GLU A 43 7.58 4.19 -7.37
C GLU A 43 7.83 4.90 -8.72
N GLY A 44 8.40 6.10 -8.66
CA GLY A 44 8.65 6.92 -9.85
C GLY A 44 7.43 7.62 -10.44
N LEU A 45 6.26 7.53 -9.81
CA LEU A 45 5.01 8.16 -10.24
C LEU A 45 4.52 9.21 -9.23
N GLY A 46 3.69 10.14 -9.70
CA GLY A 46 2.95 11.02 -8.80
C GLY A 46 1.84 10.27 -8.06
N PHE A 47 1.72 10.47 -6.76
CA PHE A 47 0.67 9.88 -5.94
C PHE A 47 -0.32 10.94 -5.44
N LEU A 48 -1.61 10.73 -5.71
CA LEU A 48 -2.69 11.57 -5.22
C LEU A 48 -3.45 10.83 -4.11
N PRO A 49 -3.36 11.26 -2.83
CA PRO A 49 -4.07 10.60 -1.74
C PRO A 49 -5.58 10.85 -1.87
N LEU A 50 -6.33 9.82 -2.25
CA LEU A 50 -7.80 9.88 -2.38
C LEU A 50 -8.52 9.52 -1.08
N TRP A 51 -7.89 8.70 -0.24
CA TRP A 51 -8.46 8.23 1.02
C TRP A 51 -7.48 8.50 2.18
N PRO A 52 -7.95 8.92 3.37
CA PRO A 52 -7.06 9.40 4.44
C PRO A 52 -6.10 8.33 4.99
N ALA A 53 -6.58 7.09 5.15
CA ALA A 53 -5.76 5.99 5.65
C ALA A 53 -6.37 4.64 5.25
N GLU A 54 -5.53 3.74 4.73
CA GLU A 54 -5.82 2.33 4.57
C GLU A 54 -4.99 1.55 5.58
N SER A 55 -5.65 0.75 6.43
CA SER A 55 -4.96 -0.01 7.48
C SER A 55 -4.57 -1.41 6.97
N PHE A 56 -3.32 -1.79 7.18
CA PHE A 56 -2.82 -3.13 6.90
C PHE A 56 -2.64 -3.92 8.21
N ASP A 57 -3.64 -4.73 8.55
CA ASP A 57 -3.68 -5.48 9.81
C ASP A 57 -3.11 -6.90 9.66
N LEU A 58 -2.29 -7.33 10.63
CA LEU A 58 -1.85 -8.72 10.74
C LEU A 58 -2.90 -9.55 11.49
N VAL A 59 -3.58 -10.45 10.76
CA VAL A 59 -4.61 -11.34 11.32
C VAL A 59 -3.99 -12.65 11.79
N MET A 60 -4.30 -13.06 13.02
CA MET A 60 -3.90 -14.36 13.58
C MET A 60 -4.91 -14.85 14.61
N ARG A 61 -4.85 -16.13 14.98
CA ARG A 61 -5.65 -16.65 16.08
C ARG A 61 -5.02 -16.20 17.40
N ARG A 62 -5.86 -15.96 18.41
CA ARG A 62 -5.41 -15.53 19.73
C ARG A 62 -4.38 -16.47 20.37
N ARG A 63 -4.50 -17.78 20.13
CA ARG A 63 -3.54 -18.78 20.66
C ARG A 63 -2.15 -18.62 20.04
N ASP A 64 -2.07 -18.19 18.77
CA ASP A 64 -0.83 -18.09 18.02
C ASP A 64 -0.05 -16.81 18.40
N TYR A 65 -0.73 -15.82 18.97
CA TYR A 65 -0.12 -14.56 19.40
C TYR A 65 1.07 -14.78 20.34
N PHE A 66 0.98 -15.76 21.23
CA PHE A 66 2.02 -16.04 22.23
C PHE A 66 3.16 -16.93 21.71
N GLU A 67 3.07 -17.41 20.47
CA GLU A 67 4.12 -18.26 19.90
C GLU A 67 5.43 -17.47 19.77
N PRO A 68 6.59 -18.09 20.09
CA PRO A 68 7.87 -17.40 20.08
C PRO A 68 8.19 -16.71 18.74
N ALA A 69 7.80 -17.32 17.62
CA ALA A 69 8.00 -16.75 16.29
C ALA A 69 7.20 -15.44 16.08
N VAL A 70 5.96 -15.39 16.55
CA VAL A 70 5.13 -14.18 16.48
C VAL A 70 5.70 -13.09 17.37
N GLN A 71 6.10 -13.43 18.59
CA GLN A 71 6.72 -12.46 19.50
C GLN A 71 8.04 -11.91 18.94
N ALA A 72 8.85 -12.74 18.27
CA ALA A 72 10.06 -12.30 17.59
C ALA A 72 9.76 -11.33 16.43
N LEU A 73 8.74 -11.62 15.61
CA LEU A 73 8.30 -10.73 14.55
C LEU A 73 7.82 -9.38 15.10
N LEU A 74 6.99 -9.38 16.14
CA LEU A 74 6.50 -8.16 16.78
C LEU A 74 7.65 -7.37 17.43
N ALA A 75 8.67 -8.05 17.97
CA ALA A 75 9.87 -7.40 18.49
C ALA A 75 10.70 -6.75 17.37
N LEU A 76 10.88 -7.45 16.24
CA LEU A 76 11.56 -6.90 15.05
C LEU A 76 10.85 -5.63 14.54
N ALA A 77 9.52 -5.67 14.46
CA ALA A 77 8.70 -4.56 13.97
C ALA A 77 8.86 -3.27 14.81
N ARG A 78 9.25 -3.39 16.09
CA ARG A 78 9.52 -2.26 17.00
C ARG A 78 10.95 -1.72 16.93
N THR A 79 11.81 -2.27 16.09
CA THR A 79 13.21 -1.82 15.99
C THR A 79 13.34 -0.56 15.12
N GLU A 80 14.35 0.26 15.40
CA GLU A 80 14.68 1.39 14.53
C GLU A 80 15.08 0.94 13.12
N ALA A 81 15.68 -0.24 13.00
CA ALA A 81 16.05 -0.80 11.70
C ALA A 81 14.81 -1.05 10.83
N PHE A 82 13.71 -1.50 11.43
CA PHE A 82 12.43 -1.65 10.77
C PHE A 82 11.84 -0.29 10.36
N ALA A 83 11.83 0.68 11.28
CA ALA A 83 11.34 2.03 10.99
C ALA A 83 12.10 2.70 9.82
N ARG A 84 13.44 2.64 9.84
CA ARG A 84 14.28 3.13 8.73
C ARG A 84 13.98 2.43 7.41
N ARG A 85 13.68 1.12 7.45
CA ARG A 85 13.32 0.37 6.24
C ARG A 85 11.98 0.82 5.69
N ALA A 86 10.97 1.05 6.54
CA ALA A 86 9.66 1.56 6.14
C ALA A 86 9.77 2.96 5.54
N GLU A 87 10.53 3.85 6.18
CA GLU A 87 10.79 5.20 5.67
C GLU A 87 11.48 5.18 4.31
N HIS A 88 12.51 4.33 4.14
CA HIS A 88 13.20 4.18 2.86
C HIS A 88 12.31 3.67 1.73
N LEU A 89 11.37 2.75 2.04
CA LEU A 89 10.40 2.27 1.05
C LEU A 89 9.33 3.33 0.73
N GLY A 90 9.05 4.24 1.67
CA GLY A 90 8.04 5.28 1.51
C GLY A 90 6.61 4.73 1.53
N GLY A 91 5.64 5.61 1.79
CA GLY A 91 4.22 5.24 1.75
C GLY A 91 3.70 4.39 2.92
N TYR A 92 4.53 4.12 3.94
CA TYR A 92 4.13 3.39 5.15
C TYR A 92 4.02 4.33 6.36
N ASP A 93 2.88 4.28 7.05
CA ASP A 93 2.69 4.88 8.38
C ASP A 93 2.76 3.76 9.44
N LEU A 94 3.62 3.94 10.44
CA LEU A 94 3.84 2.97 11.52
C LEU A 94 3.17 3.37 12.84
N GLY A 95 2.36 4.44 12.88
CA GLY A 95 1.80 4.99 14.12
C GLY A 95 1.01 4.00 14.97
N ASP A 96 0.27 3.09 14.33
CA ASP A 96 -0.53 2.05 14.99
C ASP A 96 0.15 0.67 15.04
N LEU A 97 1.41 0.55 14.63
CA LEU A 97 2.10 -0.72 14.52
C LEU A 97 2.15 -1.48 15.86
N GLY A 98 1.67 -2.71 15.84
CA GLY A 98 1.65 -3.60 17.01
C GLY A 98 0.48 -3.38 17.97
N GLN A 99 -0.44 -2.46 17.68
CA GLN A 99 -1.69 -2.34 18.43
C GLN A 99 -2.65 -3.49 18.07
N VAL A 100 -3.32 -4.04 19.08
CA VAL A 100 -4.39 -5.03 18.86
C VAL A 100 -5.67 -4.29 18.50
N ARG A 101 -6.05 -4.31 17.21
CA ARG A 101 -7.23 -3.60 16.68
C ARG A 101 -8.56 -4.34 16.95
N PHE A 102 -8.52 -5.66 17.03
CA PHE A 102 -9.69 -6.50 17.25
C PHE A 102 -9.34 -7.70 18.14
N ASN A 103 -10.15 -7.92 19.19
CA ASN A 103 -9.95 -9.00 20.14
C ASN A 103 -11.27 -9.34 20.87
N ALA A 104 -12.23 -9.92 20.13
CA ALA A 104 -13.51 -10.39 20.66
C ALA A 104 -13.46 -11.87 21.07
#